data_AF-A0A353VVF3-F1
#
_entry.id   AF-A0A353VVF3-F1
#
_cell.length_a   1.000
_cell.length_b   1.000
_cell.length_c   1.000
_cell.angle_alpha   90.00
_cell.angle_beta   90.00
_cell.angle_gamma   90.00
#
_symmetry.space_group_name_H-M   'P 1'
#
loop_
_entity.id
_entity.type
_entity.pdbx_description
1 polymer ?
#
loop_
_entity_poly.entity_id
_entity_poly.type
_entity_poly.pdbx_seq_one_letter_code
_entity_poly.pdbx_strand_id
1 'polypeptide(L)' 'MRNLYYVAIEGTIGVGKTSLANLLSEKLSAKLVLEAFEDNPFLSDFYEDP' A
#
# COMPACT_ATOMS: atom_id res chain seq x y z
N MET A 1 -24.04 -5.13 15.59
CA MET A 1 -23.11 -5.26 14.43
C MET A 1 -21.81 -4.59 14.81
N ARG A 2 -20.65 -5.17 14.47
CA ARG A 2 -19.36 -4.48 14.67
C ARG A 2 -19.14 -3.54 13.49
N ASN A 3 -18.87 -2.27 13.77
CA ASN A 3 -18.45 -1.32 12.74
C ASN A 3 -16.97 -1.56 12.44
N LEU A 4 -16.65 -1.80 11.18
CA LEU A 4 -15.28 -1.92 10.70
C LEU A 4 -14.89 -0.60 10.05
N TYR A 5 -13.76 -0.05 10.48
CA TYR A 5 -13.16 1.16 9.90
C TYR A 5 -12.05 0.74 8.94
N TYR A 6 -12.04 1.35 7.76
CA TYR A 6 -11.06 1.10 6.72
C TYR A 6 -10.38 2.42 6.32
N VAL A 7 -9.07 2.35 6.11
CA VAL A 7 -8.26 3.47 5.61
C VAL A 7 -7.49 2.95 4.41
N ALA A 8 -7.67 3.60 3.26
CA ALA A 8 -6.89 3.38 2.05
C ALA A 8 -5.85 4.50 1.91
N ILE A 9 -4.63 4.16 1.50
CA ILE A 9 -3.53 5.11 1.34
C ILE A 9 -3.10 5.08 -0.13
N GLU A 10 -3.31 6.19 -0.82
CA GLU A 10 -3.06 6.35 -2.26
C GLU A 10 -1.97 7.40 -2.50
N GLY A 11 -1.30 7.32 -3.66
CA GLY A 11 -0.25 8.27 -4.04
C GLY A 11 0.78 7.70 -5.02
N THR A 12 1.66 8.57 -5.54
CA THR A 12 2.68 8.21 -6.53
C THR A 12 3.71 7.20 -6.00
N ILE A 13 4.40 6.51 -6.90
CA ILE A 13 5.49 5.60 -6.54
C ILE A 13 6.63 6.41 -5.91
N GLY A 14 7.22 5.88 -4.83
CA GLY A 14 8.30 6.55 -4.09
C GLY A 14 7.88 7.58 -3.04
N VAL A 15 6.60 7.95 -2.93
CA VAL A 15 6.13 9.01 -2.00
C VAL A 15 6.07 8.58 -0.51
N GLY A 16 6.34 7.30 -0.20
CA GLY A 16 6.37 6.81 1.19
C GLY A 16 5.06 6.19 1.72
N LYS A 17 4.15 5.76 0.85
CA LYS A 17 2.86 5.14 1.22
C LYS A 17 3.02 3.96 2.19
N THR A 18 3.90 3.01 1.86
CA THR A 18 4.15 1.82 2.67
C THR A 18 4.66 2.19 4.06
N SER A 19 5.54 3.19 4.18
CA SER A 19 6.01 3.69 5.47
C SER A 19 4.88 4.28 6.31
N LEU A 20 4.01 5.09 5.69
CA LEU A 20 2.84 5.65 6.37
C LEU A 20 1.85 4.55 6.80
N ALA A 21 1.62 3.56 5.95
CA ALA A 21 0.74 2.42 6.25
C ALA A 21 1.22 1.64 7.48
N ASN A 22 2.53 1.35 7.55
CA ASN A 22 3.14 0.69 8.71
C ASN A 22 2.93 1.51 9.99
N LEU A 23 3.28 2.80 9.99
CA LEU A 23 3.13 3.69 11.15
C LEU A 23 1.67 3.79 11.63
N LEU A 24 0.72 3.87 10.70
CA LEU A 24 -0.70 3.92 11.05
C LEU A 24 -1.20 2.58 11.58
N SER A 25 -0.74 1.46 11.03
CA SER A 25 -1.12 0.13 11.52
C SER A 25 -0.70 -0.10 12.97
N GLU A 26 0.53 0.30 13.33
CA GLU A 26 1.03 0.24 14.70
C GLU A 26 0.22 1.14 15.62
N LYS A 27 0.02 2.41 15.23
CA LYS A 27 -0.64 3.41 16.07
C LYS A 27 -2.12 3.13 16.30
N LEU A 28 -2.80 2.52 15.33
CA LEU A 28 -4.23 2.20 15.40
C LEU A 28 -4.49 0.73 15.80
N SER A 29 -3.44 -0.07 15.99
CA SER A 29 -3.57 -1.53 16.13
C SER A 29 -4.43 -2.14 15.02
N ALA A 30 -4.28 -1.62 13.81
CA ALA A 30 -5.07 -2.01 12.65
C ALA A 30 -4.40 -3.17 11.91
N LYS A 31 -5.20 -3.98 11.22
CA LYS A 31 -4.67 -4.98 10.30
C LYS A 31 -4.03 -4.26 9.10
N LEU A 32 -2.73 -4.43 8.92
CA LEU A 32 -2.02 -3.95 7.74
C LEU A 32 -2.31 -4.87 6.54
N VAL A 33 -2.65 -4.27 5.41
CA VAL A 33 -2.78 -4.94 4.11
C VAL A 33 -1.93 -4.16 3.13
N LEU A 34 -0.92 -4.80 2.55
CA LEU A 34 0.02 -4.19 1.60
C LEU A 34 -0.32 -4.62 0.17
N GLU A 35 0.04 -3.78 -0.79
CA GLU A 35 -0.01 -4.09 -2.21
C GLU A 35 1.02 -5.16 -2.57
N ALA A 36 0.64 -6.12 -3.42
CA ALA A 36 1.52 -7.14 -3.97
C ALA A 36 2.19 -6.65 -5.26
N PHE A 37 3.06 -5.63 -5.15
CA PHE A 37 3.72 -5.00 -6.30
C PHE A 37 4.61 -5.97 -7.09
N GLU A 38 5.34 -6.84 -6.38
CA GLU A 38 6.27 -7.82 -6.99
C GLU A 38 5.57 -8.87 -7.84
N ASP A 39 4.28 -9.12 -7.60
CA ASP A 39 3.48 -10.08 -8.35
C ASP A 39 2.87 -9.48 -9.62
N ASN A 40 3.09 -8.20 -9.92
CA ASN A 40 2.53 -7.56 -11.11
C ASN A 40 3.38 -7.90 -12.36
N PRO A 41 2.86 -8.71 -13.30
CA PRO A 41 3.64 -9.19 -14.43
C PRO A 41 3.90 -8.12 -15.50
N PHE A 42 3.28 -6.94 -15.40
CA PHE A 42 3.36 -5.88 -16.41
C PHE A 42 4.26 -4.71 -16.01
N LEU A 43 4.57 -4.57 -14.71
CA LEU A 43 5.26 -3.40 -14.19
C LEU A 43 6.70 -3.30 -14.70
N SER A 44 7.42 -4.44 -14.83
CA SER A 44 8.78 -4.45 -15.37
C SER A 44 8.80 -3.95 -16.81
N ASP A 45 8.03 -4.60 -17.68
CA ASP A 45 7.94 -4.25 -19.11
C ASP A 45 7.54 -2.78 -19.32
N PHE A 46 6.61 -2.26 -18.50
CA PHE A 46 6.18 -0.87 -18.56
C PHE A 46 7.30 0.14 -18.27
N TYR A 47 8.27 -0.22 -17.42
CA TYR A 47 9.39 0.66 -17.06
C TYR A 47 10.65 0.44 -17.91
N GLU A 48 10.71 -0.60 -18.74
CA GLU A 48 11.86 -0.87 -19.61
C GLU A 48 11.96 0.07 -20.82
N ASP A 49 10.85 0.65 -21.29
CA ASP A 49 10.83 1.61 -22.41
C ASP A 49 9.87 2.80 -22.09
N PRO A 50 10.37 3.87 -21.44
CA PRO A 50 9.56 4.96 -20.89
C PRO A 50 9.02 5.97 -21.92
#